data_AF-A0A519VMY4-F1
#
_entry.id   AF-A0A519VMY4-F1
#
_cell.length_a   1.000
_cell.length_b   1.000
_cell.length_c   1.000
_cell.angle_alpha   90.00
_cell.angle_beta   90.00
_cell.angle_gamma   90.00
#
_symmetry.space_group_name_H-M   'P 1'
#
loop_
_entity.id
_entity.type
_entity.pdbx_description
1 polymer ?
#
loop_
_entity_poly.entity_id
_entity_poly.type
_entity_poly.pdbx_seq_one_letter_code
_entity_poly.pdbx_strand_id
1 'polypeptide(L)'
;MNLLYPIGLLALAGVIIPVLLHLWNVKQGKTLKIGSIALLGENSTSSSKSLKITDWLLFILRCLIVILVAFELAQPFIKKTITHTKNTGWILIDRNQFPAIYNTDKQTIDSLVNSGFELRDFNLGFNQFFIKDSLVKNDRTNDLSYSTLLRQLNKQIPAGYSAYLFADHQLKNFDGDLPKLSFNLIWKEVKQGDTLKTWQTKFLGKAFEGKSTSIATSYTTGQAQNLPTVKVSIYDPNGNDVKYIKASLSAISDFTKRKFEVNNWNAAITDANVVFWLTDEPFNAVLKANATLFSYQKGKILKVNSIMNLGEGSDQKTELHQRIAFDNLQGNTIWTDGFGVPLLIKKREAELNHFYFYSRFNPNWGDLVWNAQFTRAIVPIVLGNENIQEFGFEANIADQRALDQQQLVEAKMNKPGTSTSATHQDLDQILWFLAFVVLLMERILSFSKKTEHVKN
;
A
#
# COMPACT_ATOMS: atom_id res chain seq x y z
N MET A 1 -14.07 -13.73 -25.36
CA MET A 1 -13.32 -14.47 -24.34
C MET A 1 -12.02 -13.71 -24.16
N ASN A 2 -11.71 -13.29 -22.94
CA ASN A 2 -10.52 -12.52 -22.62
C ASN A 2 -9.58 -13.38 -21.76
N LEU A 3 -8.31 -12.99 -21.68
CA LEU A 3 -7.27 -13.71 -20.92
C LEU A 3 -6.81 -12.83 -19.76
N LEU A 4 -6.69 -13.41 -18.57
CA LEU A 4 -6.19 -12.66 -17.41
C LEU A 4 -4.67 -12.50 -17.46
N TYR A 5 -3.97 -13.56 -17.90
CA TYR A 5 -2.51 -13.59 -18.01
C TYR A 5 -2.09 -13.98 -19.44
N PRO A 6 -2.14 -13.06 -20.42
CA PRO A 6 -1.85 -13.38 -21.82
C PRO A 6 -0.44 -13.93 -22.06
N ILE A 7 0.51 -13.65 -21.16
CA ILE A 7 1.87 -14.19 -21.19
C ILE A 7 1.90 -15.74 -21.05
N GLY A 8 0.87 -16.33 -20.43
CA GLY A 8 0.75 -17.79 -20.25
C GLY A 8 0.71 -18.57 -21.58
N LEU A 9 0.29 -17.93 -22.68
CA LEU A 9 0.28 -18.54 -24.01
C LEU A 9 1.68 -18.89 -24.54
N LEU A 10 2.76 -18.33 -23.98
CA LEU A 10 4.13 -18.74 -24.32
C LEU A 10 4.38 -20.22 -24.02
N ALA A 11 3.63 -20.84 -23.10
CA ALA A 11 3.70 -22.27 -22.82
C ALA A 11 3.31 -23.14 -24.03
N LEU A 12 2.60 -22.61 -25.05
CA LEU A 12 2.34 -23.32 -26.30
C LEU A 12 3.61 -23.71 -27.05
N ALA A 13 4.73 -23.01 -26.84
CA ALA A 13 6.03 -23.41 -27.39
C ALA A 13 6.45 -24.83 -26.94
N GLY A 14 5.91 -25.32 -25.81
CA GLY A 14 6.13 -26.69 -25.34
C GLY A 14 5.63 -27.78 -26.31
N VAL A 15 4.70 -27.46 -27.21
CA VAL A 15 4.20 -28.41 -28.25
C VAL A 15 5.34 -28.84 -29.19
N ILE A 16 6.38 -28.03 -29.32
CA ILE A 16 7.59 -28.35 -30.11
C ILE A 16 8.23 -29.66 -29.60
N ILE A 17 8.19 -29.95 -28.30
CA ILE A 17 8.84 -31.13 -27.72
C ILE A 17 8.20 -32.43 -28.24
N PRO A 18 6.88 -32.66 -28.10
CA PRO A 18 6.22 -33.80 -28.72
C PRO A 18 6.45 -33.90 -30.22
N VAL A 19 6.43 -32.77 -30.95
CA VAL A 19 6.63 -32.73 -32.41
C VAL A 19 8.01 -33.24 -32.78
N LEU A 20 9.06 -32.72 -32.14
CA LEU A 20 10.44 -33.13 -32.38
C LEU A 20 10.67 -34.60 -32.02
N LEU A 21 10.16 -35.05 -30.87
CA LEU A 21 10.25 -36.45 -30.45
C LEU A 21 9.52 -37.40 -31.42
N HIS A 22 8.38 -36.96 -31.97
CA HIS A 22 7.63 -37.74 -32.94
C HIS A 22 8.37 -37.88 -34.27
N LEU A 23 9.00 -36.79 -34.74
CA LEU A 23 9.83 -36.79 -35.96
C LEU A 23 11.13 -37.59 -35.81
N TRP A 24 11.66 -37.70 -34.59
CA TRP A 24 12.85 -38.49 -34.28
C TRP A 24 12.56 -40.01 -34.19
N ASN A 25 11.30 -40.44 -34.14
CA ASN A 25 10.96 -41.84 -33.90
C ASN A 25 11.19 -42.71 -35.15
N VAL A 26 12.42 -43.24 -35.29
CA VAL A 26 12.80 -44.18 -36.35
C VAL A 26 12.29 -45.58 -36.00
N LYS A 27 11.48 -46.19 -36.89
CA LYS A 27 11.04 -47.58 -36.73
C LYS A 27 12.25 -48.52 -36.65
N GLN A 28 12.34 -49.30 -35.58
CA GLN A 28 13.25 -50.44 -35.51
C GLN A 28 12.82 -51.47 -36.56
N GLY A 29 13.75 -51.85 -37.46
CA GLY A 29 13.48 -52.86 -38.47
C GLY A 29 13.08 -54.18 -37.81
N LYS A 30 12.08 -54.87 -38.38
CA LYS A 30 11.71 -56.22 -37.92
C LYS A 30 12.90 -57.16 -38.14
N THR A 31 13.42 -57.76 -37.08
CA THR A 31 14.49 -58.75 -37.18
C THR A 31 13.88 -60.10 -37.52
N LEU A 32 14.31 -60.69 -38.63
CA LEU A 32 13.92 -62.05 -39.01
C LEU A 32 15.07 -63.00 -38.68
N LYS A 33 14.80 -64.02 -37.86
CA LYS A 33 15.80 -65.05 -37.55
C LYS A 33 15.96 -65.95 -38.79
N ILE A 34 17.17 -65.97 -39.35
CA ILE A 34 17.54 -66.82 -40.48
C ILE A 34 18.72 -67.71 -40.11
N GLY A 35 18.78 -68.90 -40.71
CA GLY A 35 19.74 -69.95 -40.34
C GLY A 35 21.18 -69.70 -40.77
N SER A 36 21.42 -69.03 -41.90
CA SER A 36 22.78 -68.66 -42.34
C SER A 36 22.78 -67.38 -43.17
N ILE A 37 23.67 -66.46 -42.82
CA ILE A 37 23.90 -65.20 -43.57
C ILE A 37 24.68 -65.43 -44.87
N ALA A 38 25.27 -66.61 -45.07
CA ALA A 38 26.09 -66.91 -46.24
C ALA A 38 25.29 -67.01 -47.56
N LEU A 39 23.96 -67.17 -47.46
CA LEU A 39 23.05 -67.19 -48.62
C LEU A 39 22.46 -65.82 -48.95
N LEU A 40 22.78 -64.78 -48.17
CA LEU A 40 22.37 -63.42 -48.44
C LEU A 40 23.45 -62.74 -49.31
N GLY A 41 23.10 -62.42 -50.56
CA GLY A 41 23.97 -61.65 -51.45
C GLY A 41 24.20 -60.22 -50.95
N GLU A 42 25.25 -59.58 -51.47
CA GLU A 42 25.62 -58.19 -51.16
C GLU A 42 24.40 -57.26 -51.20
N ASN A 43 24.08 -56.72 -50.04
CA ASN A 43 22.87 -55.96 -49.80
C ASN A 43 23.11 -54.53 -50.28
N SER A 44 22.37 -54.06 -51.29
CA SER A 44 22.22 -52.62 -51.51
C SER A 44 21.56 -52.03 -50.26
N THR A 45 22.24 -51.13 -49.55
CA THR A 45 21.70 -50.45 -48.38
C THR A 45 20.55 -49.54 -48.81
N SER A 46 19.34 -50.09 -48.94
CA SER A 46 18.13 -49.29 -49.06
C SER A 46 17.92 -48.63 -47.70
N SER A 47 18.39 -47.39 -47.60
CA SER A 47 18.22 -46.53 -46.43
C SER A 47 16.72 -46.47 -46.12
N SER A 48 16.28 -47.26 -45.12
CA SER A 48 14.88 -47.32 -44.69
C SER A 48 14.50 -46.10 -43.84
N LYS A 49 14.84 -44.90 -44.31
CA LYS A 49 14.36 -43.63 -43.75
C LYS A 49 12.94 -43.37 -44.25
N SER A 50 12.03 -44.28 -43.91
CA SER A 50 10.59 -44.09 -44.13
C SER A 50 10.04 -43.31 -42.93
N LEU A 51 9.93 -41.99 -43.08
CA LEU A 51 9.12 -41.14 -42.19
C LEU A 51 7.64 -41.50 -42.34
N LYS A 52 7.22 -42.60 -41.71
CA LYS A 52 5.80 -42.95 -41.59
C LYS A 52 5.33 -42.52 -40.23
N ILE A 53 4.34 -41.64 -40.24
CA ILE A 53 3.62 -41.15 -39.06
C ILE A 53 2.88 -42.36 -38.47
N THR A 54 3.44 -42.94 -37.41
CA THR A 54 2.78 -44.00 -36.63
C THR A 54 2.22 -43.37 -35.36
N ASP A 55 1.02 -43.76 -34.93
CA ASP A 55 0.42 -43.30 -33.66
C ASP A 55 -0.08 -41.85 -33.63
N TRP A 56 -0.62 -41.37 -34.76
CA TRP A 56 -1.12 -40.00 -34.91
C TRP A 56 -2.12 -39.57 -33.83
N LEU A 57 -3.02 -40.48 -33.41
CA LEU A 57 -3.98 -40.21 -32.33
C LEU A 57 -3.28 -39.90 -31.00
N LEU A 58 -2.31 -40.72 -30.59
CA LEU A 58 -1.58 -40.53 -29.33
C LEU A 58 -0.73 -39.24 -29.36
N PHE A 59 -0.18 -38.92 -30.54
CA PHE A 59 0.55 -37.68 -30.76
C PHE A 59 -0.34 -36.44 -30.59
N ILE A 60 -1.54 -36.45 -31.18
CA ILE A 60 -2.52 -35.36 -31.03
C ILE A 60 -2.89 -35.16 -29.56
N LEU A 61 -3.15 -36.25 -28.82
CA LEU A 61 -3.47 -36.15 -27.40
C LEU A 61 -2.33 -35.51 -26.59
N ARG A 62 -1.06 -35.84 -26.87
CA ARG A 62 0.09 -35.21 -26.21
C ARG A 62 0.19 -33.72 -26.49
N CYS A 63 -0.06 -33.32 -27.74
CA CYS A 63 -0.10 -31.90 -28.09
C CYS A 63 -1.26 -31.20 -27.36
N LEU A 64 -2.41 -31.85 -27.28
CA LEU A 64 -3.61 -31.30 -26.68
C LEU A 64 -3.47 -31.12 -25.15
N ILE A 65 -2.74 -32.01 -24.46
CA ILE A 65 -2.38 -31.82 -23.04
C ILE A 65 -1.57 -30.53 -22.85
N VAL A 66 -0.53 -30.31 -23.67
CA VAL A 66 0.32 -29.11 -23.55
C VAL A 66 -0.48 -27.84 -23.86
N ILE A 67 -1.38 -27.90 -24.85
CA ILE A 67 -2.28 -26.79 -25.18
C ILE A 67 -3.18 -26.46 -23.98
N LEU A 68 -3.79 -27.46 -23.34
CA LEU A 68 -4.66 -27.23 -22.18
C LEU A 68 -3.92 -26.62 -20.99
N VAL A 69 -2.70 -27.07 -20.72
CA VAL A 69 -1.84 -26.49 -19.67
C VAL A 69 -1.53 -25.02 -19.99
N ALA A 70 -1.28 -24.67 -21.25
CA ALA A 70 -1.04 -23.27 -21.66
C ALA A 70 -2.29 -22.40 -21.48
N PHE A 71 -3.48 -22.94 -21.76
CA PHE A 71 -4.75 -22.24 -21.51
C PHE A 71 -5.03 -22.08 -20.02
N GLU A 72 -4.68 -23.07 -19.19
CA GLU A 72 -4.81 -22.99 -17.73
C GLU A 72 -3.98 -21.83 -17.16
N LEU A 73 -2.72 -21.72 -17.60
CA LEU A 73 -1.83 -20.62 -17.22
C LEU A 73 -2.32 -19.25 -17.72
N ALA A 74 -3.05 -19.21 -18.83
CA ALA A 74 -3.56 -17.96 -19.40
C ALA A 74 -4.89 -17.50 -18.79
N GLN A 75 -5.57 -18.37 -18.01
CA GLN A 75 -6.85 -18.15 -17.32
C GLN A 75 -7.89 -17.42 -18.20
N PRO A 76 -8.47 -18.10 -19.21
CA PRO A 76 -9.53 -17.52 -20.01
C PRO A 76 -10.80 -17.31 -19.19
N PHE A 77 -11.42 -16.15 -19.37
CA PHE A 77 -12.69 -15.81 -18.75
C PHE A 77 -13.71 -15.33 -19.78
N ILE A 78 -14.99 -15.60 -19.47
CA ILE A 78 -16.13 -15.07 -20.23
C ILE A 78 -16.78 -13.97 -19.41
N LYS A 79 -17.00 -12.82 -20.05
CA LYS A 79 -17.82 -11.73 -19.51
C LYS A 79 -19.28 -12.11 -19.65
N LYS A 80 -20.00 -12.28 -18.54
CA LYS A 80 -21.45 -12.39 -18.55
C LYS A 80 -22.07 -11.06 -18.16
N THR A 81 -23.00 -10.59 -18.97
CA THR A 81 -23.88 -9.48 -18.62
C THR A 81 -25.10 -10.09 -17.94
N ILE A 82 -25.21 -9.92 -16.62
CA ILE A 82 -26.40 -10.34 -15.88
C ILE A 82 -27.38 -9.18 -15.93
N THR A 83 -28.48 -9.36 -16.65
CA THR A 83 -29.60 -8.41 -16.63
C THR A 83 -30.46 -8.76 -15.41
N HIS A 84 -30.30 -8.02 -14.32
CA HIS A 84 -31.13 -8.16 -13.12
C HIS A 84 -32.52 -7.57 -13.42
N THR A 85 -33.54 -8.43 -13.50
CA THR A 85 -34.93 -8.05 -13.85
C THR A 85 -35.77 -7.60 -12.65
N LYS A 86 -35.17 -7.47 -11.46
CA LYS A 86 -35.85 -7.00 -10.25
C LYS A 86 -34.94 -5.99 -9.53
N ASN A 87 -35.37 -4.74 -9.44
CA ASN A 87 -34.73 -3.68 -8.65
C ASN A 87 -34.78 -4.05 -7.16
N THR A 88 -33.87 -4.88 -6.67
CA THR A 88 -33.63 -5.03 -5.24
C THR A 88 -32.30 -4.37 -4.94
N GLY A 89 -32.18 -3.64 -3.83
CA GLY A 89 -30.96 -2.92 -3.47
C GLY A 89 -30.24 -3.55 -2.27
N TRP A 90 -29.18 -2.89 -1.81
CA TRP A 90 -28.42 -3.31 -0.64
C TRP A 90 -28.65 -2.36 0.54
N ILE A 91 -28.71 -2.92 1.75
CA ILE A 91 -28.66 -2.18 3.01
C ILE A 91 -27.28 -2.45 3.61
N LEU A 92 -26.48 -1.40 3.78
CA LEU A 92 -25.10 -1.46 4.25
C LEU A 92 -25.04 -0.89 5.66
N ILE A 93 -24.68 -1.73 6.61
CA ILE A 93 -24.54 -1.37 8.03
C ILE A 93 -23.32 -2.08 8.58
N ASP A 94 -22.49 -1.39 9.35
CA ASP A 94 -21.42 -2.04 10.12
C ASP A 94 -22.04 -3.03 11.11
N ARG A 95 -21.64 -4.30 11.03
CA ARG A 95 -22.20 -5.37 11.87
C ARG A 95 -22.07 -5.10 13.38
N ASN A 96 -21.01 -4.40 13.81
CA ASN A 96 -20.79 -4.07 15.21
C ASN A 96 -21.74 -2.97 15.70
N GLN A 97 -22.20 -2.10 14.80
CA GLN A 97 -23.14 -1.03 15.09
C GLN A 97 -24.60 -1.43 14.82
N PHE A 98 -24.82 -2.56 14.15
CA PHE A 98 -26.15 -3.02 13.74
C PHE A 98 -27.18 -3.05 14.89
N PRO A 99 -26.91 -3.60 16.09
CA PRO A 99 -27.91 -3.62 17.16
C PRO A 99 -28.35 -2.22 17.59
N ALA A 100 -27.42 -1.26 17.66
CA ALA A 100 -27.72 0.11 18.04
C ALA A 100 -28.54 0.82 16.94
N ILE A 101 -28.11 0.70 15.69
CA ILE A 101 -28.78 1.32 14.53
C ILE A 101 -30.18 0.71 14.33
N TYR A 102 -30.30 -0.61 14.47
CA TYR A 102 -31.59 -1.30 14.31
C TYR A 102 -32.61 -0.86 15.36
N ASN A 103 -32.18 -0.53 16.58
CA ASN A 103 -33.10 0.02 17.59
C ASN A 103 -33.61 1.42 17.22
N THR A 104 -32.80 2.23 16.55
CA THR A 104 -33.17 3.59 16.15
C THR A 104 -33.98 3.63 14.85
N ASP A 105 -33.59 2.84 13.85
CA ASP A 105 -34.13 2.89 12.48
C ASP A 105 -34.94 1.64 12.06
N LYS A 106 -35.46 0.89 13.04
CA LYS A 106 -36.16 -0.39 12.84
C LYS A 106 -37.18 -0.36 11.70
N GLN A 107 -38.09 0.61 11.69
CA GLN A 107 -39.18 0.69 10.71
C GLN A 107 -38.65 0.79 9.27
N THR A 108 -37.59 1.56 9.06
CA THR A 108 -36.97 1.73 7.74
C THR A 108 -36.30 0.44 7.30
N ILE A 109 -35.54 -0.20 8.19
CA ILE A 109 -34.82 -1.44 7.88
C ILE A 109 -35.81 -2.57 7.59
N ASP A 110 -36.83 -2.77 8.42
CA ASP A 110 -37.86 -3.79 8.23
C ASP A 110 -38.61 -3.58 6.90
N SER A 111 -38.96 -2.34 6.57
CA SER A 111 -39.62 -2.01 5.30
C SER A 111 -38.74 -2.34 4.09
N LEU A 112 -37.46 -2.00 4.13
CA LEU A 112 -36.52 -2.29 3.05
C LEU A 112 -36.28 -3.80 2.87
N VAL A 113 -36.10 -4.53 3.96
CA VAL A 113 -35.94 -6.00 3.93
C VAL A 113 -37.20 -6.66 3.38
N ASN A 114 -38.40 -6.24 3.81
CA ASN A 114 -39.67 -6.73 3.26
C ASN A 114 -39.86 -6.40 1.77
N SER A 115 -39.25 -5.30 1.30
CA SER A 115 -39.23 -4.92 -0.11
C SER A 115 -38.19 -5.70 -0.94
N GLY A 116 -37.43 -6.61 -0.31
CA GLY A 116 -36.46 -7.48 -0.96
C GLY A 116 -35.03 -6.96 -0.96
N PHE A 117 -34.70 -5.92 -0.18
CA PHE A 117 -33.32 -5.47 -0.04
C PHE A 117 -32.49 -6.45 0.79
N GLU A 118 -31.22 -6.61 0.40
CA GLU A 118 -30.28 -7.50 1.07
C GLU A 118 -29.46 -6.72 2.11
N LEU A 119 -29.43 -7.22 3.34
CA LEU A 119 -28.63 -6.65 4.41
C LEU A 119 -27.19 -7.17 4.34
N ARG A 120 -26.22 -6.26 4.29
CA ARG A 120 -24.80 -6.55 4.07
C ARG A 120 -23.92 -5.73 5.01
N ASP A 121 -22.84 -6.35 5.45
CA ASP A 121 -21.86 -5.74 6.36
C ASP A 121 -21.10 -4.64 5.62
N PHE A 122 -21.05 -3.42 6.17
CA PHE A 122 -20.28 -2.32 5.58
C PHE A 122 -18.79 -2.44 5.93
N ASN A 123 -18.19 -3.51 5.46
CA ASN A 123 -16.79 -3.86 5.63
C ASN A 123 -16.32 -4.70 4.43
N LEU A 124 -15.05 -5.10 4.41
CA LEU A 124 -14.43 -5.91 3.38
C LEU A 124 -15.31 -7.09 2.93
N GLY A 125 -15.69 -7.05 1.65
CA GLY A 125 -16.43 -8.12 0.98
C GLY A 125 -17.94 -8.05 1.07
N PHE A 126 -18.53 -7.09 1.80
CA PHE A 126 -19.98 -6.86 1.89
C PHE A 126 -20.80 -8.14 2.14
N ASN A 127 -20.35 -8.93 3.11
CA ASN A 127 -20.97 -10.21 3.43
C ASN A 127 -22.42 -10.01 3.84
N GLN A 128 -23.31 -10.82 3.28
CA GLN A 128 -24.73 -10.78 3.63
C GLN A 128 -24.95 -11.35 5.02
N PHE A 129 -25.86 -10.73 5.79
CA PHE A 129 -26.30 -11.21 7.09
C PHE A 129 -27.80 -10.95 7.29
N PHE A 130 -28.43 -11.65 8.23
CA PHE A 130 -29.85 -11.51 8.53
C PHE A 130 -30.08 -10.82 9.87
N ILE A 131 -31.28 -10.24 10.06
CA ILE A 131 -31.67 -9.56 11.30
C ILE A 131 -31.51 -10.49 12.53
N LYS A 132 -31.75 -11.79 12.35
CA LYS A 132 -31.60 -12.82 13.40
C LYS A 132 -30.15 -13.02 13.85
N ASP A 133 -29.19 -12.64 13.01
CA ASP A 133 -27.75 -12.78 13.27
C ASP A 133 -27.19 -11.63 14.12
N SER A 134 -28.05 -10.69 14.56
CA SER A 134 -27.70 -9.52 15.37
C SER A 134 -27.14 -9.84 16.75
N LEU A 135 -27.37 -11.05 17.26
CA LEU A 135 -26.87 -11.49 18.57
C LEU A 135 -25.41 -11.99 18.51
N VAL A 136 -24.85 -12.16 17.30
CA VAL A 136 -23.47 -12.63 17.12
C VAL A 136 -22.55 -11.40 17.09
N LYS A 137 -21.80 -11.19 18.18
CA LYS A 137 -20.68 -10.22 18.19
C LYS A 137 -19.67 -10.64 17.13
N ASN A 138 -19.29 -9.70 16.27
CA ASN A 138 -18.23 -9.90 15.29
C ASN A 138 -16.96 -9.24 15.85
N ASP A 139 -15.89 -10.00 16.02
CA ASP A 139 -14.62 -9.47 16.55
C ASP A 139 -13.80 -8.72 15.48
N ARG A 140 -14.32 -8.62 14.24
CA ARG A 140 -13.65 -7.89 13.17
C ARG A 140 -13.86 -6.38 13.36
N THR A 141 -12.77 -5.66 13.58
CA THR A 141 -12.74 -4.20 13.56
C THR A 141 -12.79 -3.70 12.11
N ASN A 142 -13.43 -2.55 11.92
CA ASN A 142 -13.50 -1.90 10.62
C ASN A 142 -12.24 -1.04 10.45
N ASP A 143 -11.21 -1.63 9.83
CA ASP A 143 -9.90 -0.98 9.68
C ASP A 143 -9.84 -0.11 8.40
N LEU A 144 -10.88 -0.13 7.56
CA LEU A 144 -10.91 0.60 6.29
C LEU A 144 -11.75 1.87 6.34
N SER A 145 -11.28 2.91 5.65
CA SER A 145 -12.03 4.14 5.45
C SER A 145 -13.27 3.92 4.57
N TYR A 146 -14.32 4.68 4.85
CA TYR A 146 -15.57 4.73 4.09
C TYR A 146 -15.34 5.07 2.63
N SER A 147 -14.40 5.96 2.31
CA SER A 147 -14.02 6.28 0.92
C SER A 147 -13.50 5.04 0.18
N THR A 148 -12.70 4.20 0.86
CA THR A 148 -12.18 2.94 0.30
C THR A 148 -13.29 1.90 0.13
N LEU A 149 -14.15 1.75 1.14
CA LEU A 149 -15.31 0.86 1.07
C LEU A 149 -16.26 1.27 -0.06
N LEU A 150 -16.53 2.57 -0.23
CA LEU A 150 -17.34 3.09 -1.33
C LEU A 150 -16.71 2.82 -2.71
N ARG A 151 -15.37 2.94 -2.83
CA ARG A 151 -14.63 2.56 -4.07
C ARG A 151 -14.79 1.08 -4.39
N GLN A 152 -14.72 0.22 -3.37
CA GLN A 152 -14.90 -1.21 -3.55
C GLN A 152 -16.36 -1.55 -3.89
N LEU A 153 -17.31 -0.94 -3.20
CA LEU A 153 -18.74 -1.10 -3.42
C LEU A 153 -19.11 -0.76 -4.86
N ASN A 154 -18.54 0.32 -5.40
CA ASN A 154 -18.74 0.75 -6.79
C ASN A 154 -18.36 -0.30 -7.84
N LYS A 155 -17.49 -1.24 -7.50
CA LYS A 155 -17.10 -2.37 -8.37
C LYS A 155 -17.95 -3.61 -8.16
N GLN A 156 -18.52 -3.80 -6.98
CA GLN A 156 -19.19 -5.04 -6.58
C GLN A 156 -20.72 -4.96 -6.65
N ILE A 157 -21.29 -3.77 -6.45
CA ILE A 157 -22.74 -3.61 -6.47
C ILE A 157 -23.29 -3.86 -7.89
N PRO A 158 -24.37 -4.65 -8.04
CA PRO A 158 -24.94 -4.89 -9.35
C PRO A 158 -25.52 -3.61 -9.97
N ALA A 159 -25.52 -3.57 -11.31
CA ALA A 159 -26.04 -2.43 -12.06
C ALA A 159 -27.52 -2.17 -11.75
N GLY A 160 -27.88 -0.91 -11.51
CA GLY A 160 -29.26 -0.49 -11.22
C GLY A 160 -29.70 -0.66 -9.76
N TYR A 161 -28.88 -1.27 -8.90
CA TYR A 161 -29.19 -1.39 -7.48
C TYR A 161 -29.07 -0.03 -6.79
N SER A 162 -29.95 0.22 -5.81
CA SER A 162 -29.77 1.33 -4.87
C SER A 162 -29.11 0.82 -3.59
N ALA A 163 -28.24 1.63 -2.99
CA ALA A 163 -27.57 1.30 -1.73
C ALA A 163 -28.07 2.22 -0.61
N TYR A 164 -28.63 1.65 0.44
CA TYR A 164 -28.90 2.37 1.69
C TYR A 164 -27.73 2.18 2.63
N LEU A 165 -26.98 3.24 2.92
CA LEU A 165 -25.84 3.19 3.83
C LEU A 165 -26.20 3.84 5.16
N PHE A 166 -26.10 3.08 6.26
CA PHE A 166 -26.24 3.60 7.61
C PHE A 166 -24.85 3.74 8.23
N ALA A 167 -24.32 4.96 8.21
CA ALA A 167 -23.02 5.29 8.78
C ALA A 167 -22.99 6.77 9.19
N ASP A 168 -22.10 7.13 10.13
CA ASP A 168 -21.84 8.52 10.46
C ASP A 168 -21.06 9.25 9.34
N HIS A 169 -20.88 10.56 9.49
CA HIS A 169 -20.09 11.38 8.58
C HIS A 169 -18.77 11.83 9.21
N GLN A 170 -18.27 11.17 10.26
CA GLN A 170 -17.07 11.63 10.96
C GLN A 170 -15.85 11.56 10.03
N LEU A 171 -15.10 12.66 9.95
CA LEU A 171 -13.97 12.83 9.03
C LEU A 171 -12.90 11.74 9.22
N LYS A 172 -12.71 11.27 10.45
CA LYS A 172 -11.77 10.17 10.78
C LYS A 172 -12.04 8.87 10.03
N ASN A 173 -13.27 8.66 9.57
CA ASN A 173 -13.66 7.47 8.82
C ASN A 173 -13.40 7.63 7.31
N PHE A 174 -12.88 8.76 6.85
CA PHE A 174 -12.61 9.03 5.44
C PHE A 174 -11.11 9.16 5.20
N ASP A 175 -10.68 8.74 4.01
CA ASP A 175 -9.33 8.93 3.53
C ASP A 175 -9.33 9.31 2.04
N GLY A 176 -8.70 10.43 1.71
CA GLY A 176 -8.74 11.04 0.38
C GLY A 176 -10.14 11.40 -0.12
N ASP A 177 -10.25 11.60 -1.43
CA ASP A 177 -11.49 12.04 -2.07
C ASP A 177 -12.58 10.95 -2.10
N LEU A 178 -13.84 11.41 -2.03
CA LEU A 178 -15.00 10.54 -2.27
C LEU A 178 -15.05 10.08 -3.74
N PRO A 179 -15.28 8.78 -3.99
CA PRO A 179 -15.37 8.29 -5.35
C PRO A 179 -16.67 8.71 -6.03
N LYS A 180 -16.62 8.90 -7.35
CA LYS A 180 -17.82 9.02 -8.18
C LYS A 180 -18.53 7.66 -8.27
N LEU A 181 -19.74 7.59 -7.72
CA LEU A 181 -20.53 6.36 -7.66
C LEU A 181 -21.35 6.17 -8.93
N SER A 182 -21.44 4.92 -9.42
CA SER A 182 -22.23 4.53 -10.60
C SER A 182 -23.68 4.15 -10.25
N PHE A 183 -24.01 4.12 -8.96
CA PHE A 183 -25.28 3.69 -8.39
C PHE A 183 -25.88 4.77 -7.49
N ASN A 184 -27.17 4.65 -7.19
CA ASN A 184 -27.86 5.57 -6.29
C ASN A 184 -27.53 5.23 -4.83
N LEU A 185 -26.78 6.11 -4.15
CA LEU A 185 -26.46 5.99 -2.73
C LEU A 185 -27.39 6.84 -1.87
N ILE A 186 -28.15 6.19 -1.00
CA ILE A 186 -28.99 6.81 0.02
C ILE A 186 -28.30 6.67 1.38
N TRP A 187 -27.54 7.68 1.75
CA TRP A 187 -26.83 7.72 3.03
C TRP A 187 -27.76 8.21 4.15
N LYS A 188 -28.04 7.32 5.10
CA LYS A 188 -28.73 7.58 6.36
C LYS A 188 -27.69 7.84 7.45
N GLU A 189 -27.60 9.09 7.88
CA GLU A 189 -26.66 9.51 8.91
C GLU A 189 -27.01 8.86 10.25
N VAL A 190 -26.07 8.12 10.82
CA VAL A 190 -26.17 7.61 12.17
C VAL A 190 -25.65 8.68 13.12
N LYS A 191 -26.54 9.32 13.86
CA LYS A 191 -26.17 10.37 14.82
C LYS A 191 -25.44 9.73 16.00
N GLN A 192 -24.15 10.05 16.15
CA GLN A 192 -23.44 9.79 17.39
C GLN A 192 -23.82 10.86 18.42
N GLY A 193 -23.94 10.47 19.69
CA GLY A 193 -24.57 11.26 20.75
C GLY A 193 -24.10 12.72 20.88
N ASP A 194 -23.11 12.98 21.73
CA ASP A 194 -22.66 14.33 22.01
C ASP A 194 -21.71 14.86 20.92
N THR A 195 -22.16 15.90 20.21
CA THR A 195 -21.46 16.53 19.08
C THR A 195 -20.34 17.47 19.50
N LEU A 196 -20.23 17.77 20.81
CA LEU A 196 -19.16 18.58 21.37
C LEU A 196 -18.27 17.68 22.25
N LYS A 197 -16.98 17.63 21.92
CA LYS A 197 -15.99 16.98 22.78
C LYS A 197 -14.87 17.94 23.12
N THR A 198 -14.39 17.82 24.36
CA THR A 198 -13.21 18.53 24.83
C THR A 198 -12.20 17.55 25.40
N TRP A 199 -10.92 17.88 25.27
CA TRP A 199 -9.83 17.12 25.88
C TRP A 199 -8.65 18.04 26.20
N GLN A 200 -7.76 17.55 27.05
CA GLN A 200 -6.50 18.20 27.35
C GLN A 200 -5.38 17.43 26.66
N THR A 201 -4.47 18.14 26.00
CA THR A 201 -3.27 17.55 25.41
C THR A 201 -2.06 18.44 25.71
N LYS A 202 -0.86 17.88 25.57
CA LYS A 202 0.39 18.62 25.70
C LYS A 202 1.16 18.52 24.40
N PHE A 203 1.61 19.68 23.92
CA PHE A 203 2.48 19.76 22.74
C PHE A 203 3.56 20.81 22.97
N LEU A 204 4.80 20.47 22.70
CA LEU A 204 6.01 21.22 23.00
C LEU A 204 5.97 21.79 24.41
N GLY A 205 5.71 20.94 25.40
CA GLY A 205 5.60 21.30 26.82
C GLY A 205 4.51 22.32 27.19
N LYS A 206 3.63 22.71 26.25
CA LYS A 206 2.46 23.56 26.50
C LYS A 206 1.21 22.71 26.67
N ALA A 207 0.35 23.06 27.61
CA ALA A 207 -0.97 22.48 27.73
C ALA A 207 -1.96 23.17 26.79
N PHE A 208 -2.76 22.36 26.08
CA PHE A 208 -3.82 22.82 25.19
C PHE A 208 -5.14 22.16 25.58
N GLU A 209 -6.19 22.98 25.59
CA GLU A 209 -7.56 22.51 25.60
C GLU A 209 -8.02 22.38 24.15
N GLY A 210 -8.24 21.15 23.72
CA GLY A 210 -8.87 20.83 22.44
C GLY A 210 -10.39 20.88 22.59
N LYS A 211 -11.06 21.50 21.62
CA LYS A 211 -12.51 21.54 21.49
C LYS A 211 -12.87 21.14 20.07
N SER A 212 -13.64 20.06 19.91
CA SER A 212 -14.11 19.59 18.61
C SER A 212 -15.62 19.66 18.50
N THR A 213 -16.08 20.20 17.38
CA THR A 213 -17.47 20.17 16.92
C THR A 213 -17.55 19.40 15.59
N SER A 214 -18.75 19.28 15.02
CA SER A 214 -18.95 18.73 13.68
C SER A 214 -18.28 19.54 12.56
N ILE A 215 -17.90 20.78 12.82
CA ILE A 215 -17.36 21.70 11.79
C ILE A 215 -15.85 21.87 11.96
N ALA A 216 -15.36 21.97 13.19
CA ALA A 216 -13.96 22.29 13.45
C ALA A 216 -13.44 21.70 14.75
N THR A 217 -12.13 21.49 14.79
CA THR A 217 -11.37 21.25 16.01
C THR A 217 -10.46 22.45 16.25
N SER A 218 -10.63 23.10 17.39
CA SER A 218 -9.84 24.24 17.80
C SER A 218 -9.05 23.90 19.06
N TYR A 219 -7.88 24.49 19.20
CA TYR A 219 -7.05 24.33 20.40
C TYR A 219 -6.75 25.69 21.00
N THR A 220 -6.97 25.81 22.30
CA THR A 220 -6.65 27.02 23.05
C THR A 220 -5.63 26.72 24.13
N THR A 221 -4.64 27.59 24.28
CA THR A 221 -3.64 27.48 25.36
C THR A 221 -4.21 28.04 26.66
N GLY A 222 -4.17 27.25 27.74
CA GLY A 222 -4.54 27.72 29.07
C GLY A 222 -3.39 28.51 29.71
N GLN A 223 -3.57 29.83 29.90
CA GLN A 223 -2.64 30.78 30.56
C GLN A 223 -1.21 30.86 29.98
N ALA A 224 -0.52 31.97 30.25
CA ALA A 224 0.87 32.17 29.86
C ALA A 224 1.79 31.24 30.67
N GLN A 225 2.11 30.07 30.11
CA GLN A 225 3.02 29.13 30.75
C GLN A 225 4.46 29.64 30.64
N ASN A 226 5.18 29.69 31.76
CA ASN A 226 6.60 30.00 31.75
C ASN A 226 7.36 28.78 31.20
N LEU A 227 7.85 28.88 29.97
CA LEU A 227 8.56 27.79 29.30
C LEU A 227 10.05 27.90 29.57
N PRO A 228 10.76 26.77 29.81
CA PRO A 228 12.19 26.81 30.07
C PRO A 228 12.93 27.39 28.85
N THR A 229 13.88 28.28 29.14
CA THR A 229 14.80 28.83 28.13
C THR A 229 15.63 27.71 27.52
N VAL A 230 15.73 27.71 26.19
CA VAL A 230 16.55 26.75 25.46
C VAL A 230 17.88 27.40 25.13
N LYS A 231 18.97 26.88 25.69
CA LYS A 231 20.34 27.33 25.43
C LYS A 231 20.88 26.62 24.20
N VAL A 232 21.15 27.38 23.13
CA VAL A 232 21.68 26.86 21.87
C VAL A 232 23.08 27.43 21.66
N SER A 233 24.03 26.56 21.34
CA SER A 233 25.38 26.97 20.97
C SER A 233 25.68 26.55 19.53
N ILE A 234 26.26 27.44 18.74
CA ILE A 234 26.54 27.19 17.33
C ILE A 234 28.03 27.38 17.08
N TYR A 235 28.68 26.37 16.50
CA TYR A 235 30.02 26.45 15.95
C TYR A 235 29.93 26.39 14.43
N ASP A 236 30.29 27.49 13.77
CA ASP A 236 30.39 27.60 12.32
C ASP A 236 31.61 28.48 12.00
N PRO A 237 32.79 27.88 11.78
CA PRO A 237 34.01 28.64 11.57
C PRO A 237 33.98 29.48 10.28
N ASN A 238 33.18 29.07 9.29
CA ASN A 238 33.05 29.77 8.01
C ASN A 238 31.93 30.81 8.02
N GLY A 239 31.02 30.75 9.01
CA GLY A 239 29.88 31.66 9.16
C GLY A 239 28.82 31.56 8.06
N ASN A 240 28.89 30.54 7.19
CA ASN A 240 28.02 30.42 6.02
C ASN A 240 26.61 29.94 6.40
N ASP A 241 26.49 29.09 7.41
CA ASP A 241 25.30 28.29 7.68
C ASP A 241 24.59 28.74 8.98
N VAL A 242 25.33 29.37 9.90
CA VAL A 242 24.81 29.91 11.19
C VAL A 242 23.62 30.85 11.04
N LYS A 243 23.58 31.64 9.96
CA LYS A 243 22.47 32.58 9.70
C LYS A 243 21.13 31.87 9.50
N TYR A 244 21.13 30.71 8.85
CA TYR A 244 19.91 29.93 8.60
C TYR A 244 19.39 29.32 9.90
N ILE A 245 20.29 28.80 10.75
CA ILE A 245 19.91 28.28 12.05
C ILE A 245 19.38 29.38 12.96
N LYS A 246 20.04 30.56 13.02
CA LYS A 246 19.52 31.70 13.78
C LYS A 246 18.13 32.15 13.31
N ALA A 247 17.90 32.21 11.99
CA ALA A 247 16.59 32.54 11.44
C ALA A 247 15.52 31.50 11.81
N SER A 248 15.85 30.21 11.71
CA SER A 248 14.96 29.12 12.12
C SER A 248 14.63 29.17 13.60
N LEU A 249 15.63 29.36 14.46
CA LEU A 249 15.44 29.49 15.91
C LEU A 249 14.59 30.71 16.26
N SER A 250 14.73 31.83 15.55
CA SER A 250 13.87 33.00 15.70
C SER A 250 12.42 32.68 15.34
N ALA A 251 12.19 32.01 14.21
CA ALA A 251 10.85 31.58 13.81
C ALA A 251 10.21 30.60 14.82
N ILE A 252 10.99 29.65 15.33
CA ILE A 252 10.54 28.72 16.39
C ILE A 252 10.25 29.48 17.68
N SER A 253 11.09 30.44 18.07
CA SER A 253 10.85 31.34 19.22
C SER A 253 9.52 32.07 19.08
N ASP A 254 9.27 32.67 17.91
CA ASP A 254 8.05 33.45 17.66
C ASP A 254 6.79 32.59 17.64
N PHE A 255 6.87 31.39 17.06
CA PHE A 255 5.76 30.42 17.01
C PHE A 255 5.48 29.81 18.40
N THR A 256 6.51 29.31 19.06
CA THR A 256 6.38 28.61 20.35
C THR A 256 6.33 29.56 21.55
N LYS A 257 6.60 30.85 21.37
CA LYS A 257 6.76 31.82 22.46
C LYS A 257 7.78 31.38 23.52
N ARG A 258 8.77 30.57 23.13
CA ARG A 258 9.86 30.09 24.00
C ARG A 258 11.08 30.98 23.84
N LYS A 259 11.76 31.31 24.94
CA LYS A 259 13.02 32.04 24.88
C LYS A 259 14.15 31.12 24.41
N PHE A 260 14.90 31.58 23.41
CA PHE A 260 16.14 30.94 22.95
C PHE A 260 17.34 31.82 23.33
N GLU A 261 18.33 31.23 23.99
CA GLU A 261 19.63 31.87 24.26
C GLU A 261 20.64 31.29 23.29
N VAL A 262 20.96 32.03 22.23
CA VAL A 262 21.82 31.59 21.13
C VAL A 262 23.21 32.23 21.25
N ASN A 263 24.22 31.42 21.53
CA ASN A 263 25.61 31.86 21.68
C ASN A 263 26.53 31.16 20.67
N ASN A 264 27.68 31.76 20.40
CA ASN A 264 28.73 31.06 19.67
C ASN A 264 29.37 30.00 20.58
N TRP A 265 29.65 28.83 20.04
CA TRP A 265 30.26 27.74 20.79
C TRP A 265 31.64 28.14 21.34
N ASN A 266 31.92 27.72 22.57
CA ASN A 266 33.25 27.67 23.15
C ASN A 266 33.37 26.41 24.02
N ALA A 267 34.58 25.89 24.22
CA ALA A 267 34.81 24.64 24.95
C ALA A 267 34.45 24.71 26.45
N ALA A 268 34.24 25.89 27.02
CA ALA A 268 33.80 26.06 28.40
C ALA A 268 32.28 25.94 28.57
N ILE A 269 31.50 25.93 27.48
CA ILE A 269 30.04 25.73 27.52
C ILE A 269 29.73 24.26 27.77
N THR A 270 29.22 23.95 28.96
CA THR A 270 28.81 22.59 29.35
C THR A 270 27.29 22.46 29.53
N ASP A 271 26.58 23.58 29.65
CA ASP A 271 25.17 23.63 30.02
C ASP A 271 24.21 23.86 28.83
N ALA A 272 24.71 23.87 27.59
CA ALA A 272 23.91 23.99 26.39
C ALA A 272 22.87 22.85 26.27
N ASN A 273 21.64 23.19 25.90
CA ASN A 273 20.61 22.19 25.55
C ASN A 273 20.87 21.60 24.17
N VAL A 274 21.32 22.44 23.23
CA VAL A 274 21.51 22.06 21.83
C VAL A 274 22.82 22.65 21.33
N VAL A 275 23.60 21.86 20.63
CA VAL A 275 24.84 22.29 19.97
C VAL A 275 24.73 21.99 18.48
N PHE A 276 24.91 23.03 17.66
CA PHE A 276 25.06 22.89 16.21
C PHE A 276 26.54 22.99 15.85
N TRP A 277 27.12 21.87 15.45
CA TRP A 277 28.50 21.72 15.03
C TRP A 277 28.56 21.68 13.50
N LEU A 278 28.63 22.86 12.88
CA LEU A 278 28.50 23.05 11.43
C LEU A 278 29.86 23.00 10.72
N THR A 279 30.65 21.97 11.04
CA THR A 279 32.00 21.75 10.47
C THR A 279 32.33 20.25 10.41
N ASP A 280 33.34 19.91 9.62
CA ASP A 280 33.84 18.54 9.44
C ASP A 280 34.87 18.14 10.52
N GLU A 281 35.20 19.06 11.42
CA GLU A 281 36.10 18.83 12.55
C GLU A 281 35.48 17.86 13.57
N PRO A 282 36.28 17.04 14.27
CA PRO A 282 35.75 16.18 15.32
C PRO A 282 35.23 17.02 16.50
N PHE A 283 34.05 16.66 17.02
CA PHE A 283 33.53 17.23 18.26
C PHE A 283 34.16 16.51 19.46
N ASN A 284 34.85 17.24 20.33
CA ASN A 284 35.55 16.68 21.49
C ASN A 284 35.29 17.52 22.76
N ALA A 285 34.03 17.57 23.18
CA ALA A 285 33.63 18.23 24.41
C ALA A 285 32.53 17.44 25.13
N VAL A 286 32.45 17.60 26.45
CA VAL A 286 31.42 16.95 27.28
C VAL A 286 30.21 17.87 27.38
N LEU A 287 29.04 17.36 27.01
CA LEU A 287 27.76 18.05 27.15
C LEU A 287 26.98 17.47 28.33
N LYS A 288 26.06 18.26 28.89
CA LYS A 288 25.13 17.76 29.91
C LYS A 288 24.28 16.59 29.39
N ALA A 289 23.78 15.78 30.33
CA ALA A 289 22.86 14.70 30.01
C ALA A 289 21.61 15.20 29.25
N ASN A 290 21.15 14.40 28.29
CA ASN A 290 20.04 14.68 27.38
C ASN A 290 20.22 15.90 26.46
N ALA A 291 21.43 16.46 26.34
CA ALA A 291 21.72 17.47 25.33
C ALA A 291 21.56 16.90 23.91
N THR A 292 21.27 17.80 22.97
CA THR A 292 21.26 17.47 21.54
C THR A 292 22.53 17.98 20.88
N LEU A 293 23.26 17.10 20.19
CA LEU A 293 24.36 17.48 19.30
C LEU A 293 23.91 17.26 17.86
N PHE A 294 23.94 18.30 17.04
CA PHE A 294 23.76 18.22 15.59
C PHE A 294 25.10 18.48 14.93
N SER A 295 25.60 17.55 14.11
CA SER A 295 26.95 17.66 13.54
C SER A 295 27.02 17.30 12.06
N TYR A 296 27.80 18.07 11.33
CA TYR A 296 28.16 17.74 9.95
C TYR A 296 29.11 16.57 9.90
N GLN A 297 28.82 15.64 9.00
CA GLN A 297 29.66 14.47 8.78
C GLN A 297 30.71 14.77 7.71
N LYS A 298 31.94 14.33 8.01
CA LYS A 298 33.06 14.35 7.07
C LYS A 298 32.98 13.12 6.17
N GLY A 299 33.26 13.30 4.89
CA GLY A 299 33.35 12.19 3.94
C GLY A 299 33.42 12.67 2.50
N LYS A 300 33.36 11.71 1.55
CA LYS A 300 33.39 12.02 0.13
C LYS A 300 32.11 12.73 -0.29
N ILE A 301 32.24 13.88 -0.95
CA ILE A 301 31.09 14.62 -1.51
C ILE A 301 30.61 13.89 -2.78
N LEU A 302 29.31 13.61 -2.82
CA LEU A 302 28.60 13.04 -3.96
C LEU A 302 27.64 14.09 -4.50
N LYS A 303 27.78 14.42 -5.79
CA LYS A 303 26.77 15.21 -6.51
C LYS A 303 25.58 14.30 -6.81
N VAL A 304 24.39 14.75 -6.45
CA VAL A 304 23.14 14.00 -6.61
C VAL A 304 22.08 14.90 -7.21
N ASN A 305 21.09 14.31 -7.88
CA ASN A 305 19.86 14.98 -8.26
C ASN A 305 18.72 14.23 -7.61
N SER A 306 18.30 14.71 -6.44
CA SER A 306 17.30 14.04 -5.60
C SER A 306 16.48 15.08 -4.87
N ILE A 307 15.50 14.62 -4.09
CA ILE A 307 14.72 15.46 -3.18
C ILE A 307 15.05 15.09 -1.74
N MET A 308 14.83 16.00 -0.80
CA MET A 308 14.96 15.77 0.63
C MET A 308 13.58 15.48 1.23
N ASN A 309 13.45 14.29 1.83
CA ASN A 309 12.27 13.83 2.54
C ASN A 309 12.48 14.04 4.05
N LEU A 310 11.71 14.95 4.64
CA LEU A 310 11.86 15.41 6.03
C LEU A 310 10.82 14.82 7.00
N GLY A 311 9.93 13.94 6.53
CA GLY A 311 8.82 13.34 7.29
C GLY A 311 7.50 13.31 6.50
N GLU A 312 6.41 12.82 7.11
CA GLU A 312 5.08 12.77 6.49
C GLU A 312 4.45 14.16 6.33
N GLY A 313 3.74 14.39 5.21
CA GLY A 313 3.03 15.64 4.91
C GLY A 313 3.84 16.70 4.17
N SER A 314 4.91 16.33 3.44
CA SER A 314 5.64 17.28 2.57
C SER A 314 5.13 17.27 1.13
N ASP A 315 4.14 18.10 0.80
CA ASP A 315 3.72 18.32 -0.59
C ASP A 315 4.73 19.19 -1.38
N GLN A 316 5.64 19.87 -0.68
CA GLN A 316 6.65 20.72 -1.29
C GLN A 316 7.95 19.96 -1.52
N LYS A 317 8.34 19.86 -2.79
CA LYS A 317 9.62 19.28 -3.21
C LYS A 317 10.76 20.17 -2.69
N THR A 318 11.68 19.57 -1.93
CA THR A 318 12.92 20.23 -1.50
C THR A 318 14.07 19.58 -2.25
N GLU A 319 14.78 20.33 -3.11
CA GLU A 319 15.86 19.75 -3.91
C GLU A 319 17.10 19.44 -3.08
N LEU A 320 17.81 18.38 -3.47
CA LEU A 320 19.09 17.96 -2.93
C LEU A 320 20.09 17.84 -4.08
N HIS A 321 21.17 18.62 -4.01
CA HIS A 321 22.23 18.64 -5.04
C HIS A 321 23.51 17.93 -4.59
N GLN A 322 23.76 17.86 -3.27
CA GLN A 322 24.97 17.25 -2.72
C GLN A 322 24.69 16.50 -1.41
N ARG A 323 25.40 15.38 -1.23
CA ARG A 323 25.43 14.64 0.04
C ARG A 323 26.81 14.03 0.28
N ILE A 324 27.07 13.68 1.53
CA ILE A 324 28.26 12.95 1.95
C ILE A 324 28.00 11.45 1.82
N ALA A 325 28.99 10.71 1.31
CA ALA A 325 28.98 9.25 1.34
C ALA A 325 29.05 8.77 2.80
N PHE A 326 28.18 7.82 3.17
CA PHE A 326 28.20 7.18 4.48
C PHE A 326 28.76 5.76 4.34
N ASP A 327 29.60 5.35 5.28
CA ASP A 327 30.27 4.05 5.25
C ASP A 327 29.49 2.97 6.04
N ASN A 328 28.71 3.39 7.05
CA ASN A 328 27.93 2.48 7.90
C ASN A 328 26.65 3.15 8.41
N LEU A 329 25.52 2.46 8.26
CA LEU A 329 24.23 2.91 8.77
C LEU A 329 24.00 2.33 10.16
N GLN A 330 24.14 3.17 11.18
CA GLN A 330 23.77 2.83 12.55
C GLN A 330 22.93 3.96 13.12
N GLY A 331 21.84 3.64 13.82
CA GLY A 331 20.92 4.62 14.40
C GLY A 331 19.60 4.74 13.64
N ASN A 332 18.74 5.64 14.13
CA ASN A 332 17.44 5.88 13.54
C ASN A 332 17.54 6.92 12.42
N THR A 333 17.06 6.59 11.22
CA THR A 333 17.05 7.54 10.10
C THR A 333 15.90 8.53 10.27
N ILE A 334 16.22 9.82 10.29
CA ILE A 334 15.26 10.90 10.49
C ILE A 334 14.89 11.57 9.16
N TRP A 335 15.89 11.86 8.32
CA TRP A 335 15.69 12.43 6.98
C TRP A 335 16.31 11.51 5.92
N THR A 336 15.65 11.41 4.77
CA THR A 336 16.12 10.62 3.62
C THR A 336 16.12 11.46 2.36
N ASP A 337 16.81 10.98 1.32
CA ASP A 337 16.62 11.48 -0.03
C ASP A 337 15.42 10.81 -0.72
N GLY A 338 15.13 11.21 -1.98
CA GLY A 338 14.04 10.66 -2.80
C GLY A 338 14.15 9.15 -3.08
N PHE A 339 15.30 8.53 -2.83
CA PHE A 339 15.56 7.10 -3.00
C PHE A 339 15.62 6.37 -1.65
N GLY A 340 15.28 7.04 -0.54
CA GLY A 340 15.34 6.48 0.81
C GLY A 340 16.74 6.45 1.41
N VAL A 341 17.72 7.12 0.79
CA VAL A 341 19.09 7.16 1.29
C VAL A 341 19.20 8.13 2.47
N PRO A 342 19.78 7.75 3.62
CA PRO A 342 19.82 8.61 4.80
C PRO A 342 20.58 9.91 4.62
N LEU A 343 20.00 11.01 5.12
CA LEU A 343 20.60 12.35 5.18
C LEU A 343 20.81 12.84 6.60
N LEU A 344 19.92 12.45 7.53
CA LEU A 344 20.05 12.73 8.96
C LEU A 344 19.80 11.45 9.75
N ILE A 345 20.75 11.09 10.60
CA ILE A 345 20.65 9.90 11.46
C ILE A 345 20.75 10.33 12.92
N LYS A 346 19.84 9.85 13.76
CA LYS A 346 19.85 10.05 15.21
C LYS A 346 20.42 8.81 15.90
N LYS A 347 21.45 8.98 16.73
CA LYS A 347 21.95 7.97 17.68
C LYS A 347 21.81 8.50 19.10
N ARG A 348 21.56 7.59 20.04
CA ARG A 348 21.65 7.89 21.48
C ARG A 348 22.98 7.33 21.98
N GLU A 349 23.88 8.22 22.38
CA GLU A 349 25.23 7.86 22.83
C GLU A 349 25.35 8.20 24.32
N ALA A 350 25.28 7.17 25.16
CA ALA A 350 25.00 7.32 26.59
C ALA A 350 23.72 8.15 26.82
N GLU A 351 23.86 9.40 27.26
CA GLU A 351 22.75 10.34 27.48
C GLU A 351 22.69 11.47 26.43
N LEU A 352 23.49 11.41 25.35
CA LEU A 352 23.50 12.43 24.30
C LEU A 352 22.60 12.04 23.13
N ASN A 353 21.75 12.96 22.67
CA ASN A 353 21.01 12.81 21.42
C ASN A 353 21.87 13.37 20.27
N HIS A 354 22.52 12.50 19.51
CA HIS A 354 23.44 12.91 18.45
C HIS A 354 22.82 12.73 17.06
N PHE A 355 22.66 13.83 16.34
CA PHE A 355 22.22 13.90 14.97
C PHE A 355 23.41 14.06 14.02
N TYR A 356 23.57 13.06 13.16
CA TYR A 356 24.60 12.94 12.14
C TYR A 356 24.04 13.40 10.80
N PHE A 357 24.45 14.58 10.32
CA PHE A 357 23.95 15.14 9.07
C PHE A 357 24.95 15.01 7.93
N TYR A 358 24.51 14.35 6.86
CA TYR A 358 25.29 14.01 5.68
C TYR A 358 25.04 14.98 4.52
N SER A 359 24.63 16.21 4.80
CA SER A 359 24.54 17.31 3.83
C SER A 359 24.93 18.63 4.54
N ARG A 360 24.64 19.79 3.95
CA ARG A 360 24.91 21.11 4.54
C ARG A 360 23.68 22.00 4.43
N PHE A 361 23.57 23.02 5.28
CA PHE A 361 22.49 24.00 5.20
C PHE A 361 22.75 25.03 4.09
N ASN A 362 24.00 25.17 3.69
CA ASN A 362 24.39 25.98 2.55
C ASN A 362 23.52 25.69 1.30
N PRO A 363 22.91 26.70 0.67
CA PRO A 363 22.08 26.52 -0.53
C PRO A 363 22.78 25.83 -1.71
N ASN A 364 24.12 25.79 -1.75
CA ASN A 364 24.85 25.04 -2.78
C ASN A 364 24.68 23.51 -2.66
N TRP A 365 24.14 23.02 -1.55
CA TRP A 365 23.89 21.60 -1.28
C TRP A 365 22.43 21.19 -1.51
N GLY A 366 21.51 22.16 -1.51
CA GLY A 366 20.09 21.95 -1.75
C GLY A 366 19.24 23.11 -1.22
N ASP A 367 17.94 23.03 -1.44
CA ASP A 367 17.00 24.13 -1.17
C ASP A 367 16.39 24.12 0.24
N LEU A 368 16.96 23.30 1.15
CA LEU A 368 16.40 23.07 2.48
C LEU A 368 16.05 24.38 3.20
N VAL A 369 17.01 25.31 3.30
CA VAL A 369 16.85 26.55 4.07
C VAL A 369 15.85 27.55 3.50
N TRP A 370 15.42 27.38 2.25
CA TRP A 370 14.42 28.22 1.59
C TRP A 370 13.00 27.68 1.75
N ASN A 371 12.85 26.48 2.32
CA ASN A 371 11.57 25.81 2.49
C ASN A 371 11.04 25.97 3.92
N ALA A 372 9.74 26.20 4.09
CA ALA A 372 9.09 26.26 5.40
C ALA A 372 9.28 24.95 6.22
N GLN A 373 9.45 23.82 5.55
CA GLN A 373 9.74 22.52 6.16
C GLN A 373 11.05 22.50 6.94
N PHE A 374 12.04 23.36 6.60
CA PHE A 374 13.28 23.43 7.36
C PHE A 374 13.03 23.81 8.81
N THR A 375 12.28 24.87 9.07
CA THR A 375 11.96 25.30 10.44
C THR A 375 11.19 24.20 11.19
N ARG A 376 10.23 23.55 10.52
CA ARG A 376 9.49 22.41 11.09
C ARG A 376 10.41 21.24 11.44
N ALA A 377 11.36 20.92 10.58
CA ALA A 377 12.31 19.83 10.78
C ALA A 377 13.35 20.12 11.88
N ILE A 378 13.65 21.40 12.17
CA ILE A 378 14.55 21.82 13.25
C ILE A 378 13.88 21.75 14.63
N VAL A 379 12.56 21.96 14.73
CA VAL A 379 11.81 21.93 16.01
C VAL A 379 12.14 20.71 16.87
N PRO A 380 12.02 19.45 16.39
CA PRO A 380 12.25 18.27 17.23
C PRO A 380 13.72 18.05 17.59
N ILE A 381 14.65 18.59 16.80
CA ILE A 381 16.09 18.58 17.12
C ILE A 381 16.34 19.50 18.32
N VAL A 382 15.68 20.65 18.33
CA VAL A 382 15.96 21.73 19.28
C VAL A 382 15.14 21.62 20.58
N LEU A 383 13.88 21.20 20.48
CA LEU A 383 12.95 21.09 21.62
C LEU A 383 12.81 19.66 22.16
N GLY A 384 13.35 18.65 21.46
CA GLY A 384 13.34 17.26 21.88
C GLY A 384 12.14 16.44 21.38
N ASN A 385 12.13 15.18 21.79
CA ASN A 385 11.34 14.07 21.24
C ASN A 385 9.86 14.14 21.66
N GLU A 386 9.11 15.01 21.01
CA GLU A 386 7.68 14.80 20.78
C GLU A 386 7.57 14.33 19.32
N ASN A 387 6.82 13.26 19.07
CA ASN A 387 6.86 12.47 17.84
C ASN A 387 6.86 13.37 16.58
N ILE A 388 7.94 13.37 15.79
CA ILE A 388 8.15 14.31 14.68
C ILE A 388 7.11 14.11 13.57
N GLN A 389 6.65 12.86 13.44
CA GLN A 389 5.56 12.46 12.54
C GLN A 389 4.23 13.14 12.93
N GLU A 390 4.12 13.67 14.15
CA GLU A 390 2.93 14.31 14.73
C GLU A 390 3.19 15.80 15.04
N PHE A 391 3.96 16.52 14.22
CA PHE A 391 4.05 17.97 14.38
C PHE A 391 2.67 18.60 14.15
N GLY A 392 1.96 18.89 15.24
CA GLY A 392 0.59 19.37 15.24
C GLY A 392 -0.22 18.74 16.37
N PHE A 393 -1.55 18.79 16.24
CA PHE A 393 -2.41 18.02 17.11
C PHE A 393 -2.81 16.74 16.39
N GLU A 394 -2.55 15.61 17.04
CA GLU A 394 -2.98 14.27 16.65
C GLU A 394 -4.46 14.22 16.23
N ALA A 395 -4.81 13.30 15.32
CA ALA A 395 -6.18 12.86 15.11
C ALA A 395 -6.72 12.26 16.42
N ASN A 396 -7.32 13.09 17.26
CA ASN A 396 -7.78 12.66 18.57
C ASN A 396 -9.01 11.76 18.39
N ILE A 397 -9.12 10.68 19.17
CA ILE A 397 -10.29 9.80 19.16
C ILE A 397 -11.61 10.55 19.46
N ALA A 398 -11.52 11.69 20.15
CA ALA A 398 -12.63 12.57 20.48
C ALA A 398 -12.95 13.59 19.38
N ASP A 399 -12.20 13.63 18.27
CA ASP A 399 -12.52 14.47 17.11
C ASP A 399 -13.93 14.16 16.59
N GLN A 400 -14.73 15.22 16.47
CA GLN A 400 -16.13 15.18 16.06
C GLN A 400 -16.35 15.77 14.66
N ARG A 401 -15.30 16.25 13.98
CA ARG A 401 -15.42 16.86 12.66
C ARG A 401 -16.12 15.89 11.71
N ALA A 402 -17.05 16.42 10.94
CA ALA A 402 -17.77 15.69 9.92
C ALA A 402 -17.31 16.15 8.53
N LEU A 403 -17.50 15.28 7.54
CA LEU A 403 -17.31 15.62 6.14
C LEU A 403 -18.26 16.76 5.73
N ASP A 404 -17.80 17.63 4.84
CA ASP A 404 -18.60 18.75 4.35
C ASP A 404 -19.86 18.26 3.60
N GLN A 405 -20.99 18.95 3.84
CA GLN A 405 -22.28 18.55 3.27
C GLN A 405 -22.32 18.63 1.74
N GLN A 406 -21.56 19.53 1.12
CA GLN A 406 -21.53 19.65 -0.34
C GLN A 406 -20.85 18.43 -0.98
N GLN A 407 -19.76 17.95 -0.39
CA GLN A 407 -19.08 16.73 -0.85
C GLN A 407 -20.00 15.50 -0.77
N LEU A 408 -20.83 15.42 0.27
CA LEU A 408 -21.86 14.39 0.42
C LEU A 408 -22.97 14.49 -0.64
N VAL A 409 -23.37 15.70 -1.03
CA VAL A 409 -24.38 15.92 -2.07
C VAL A 409 -23.86 15.52 -3.45
N GLU A 410 -22.62 15.85 -3.77
CA GLU A 410 -21.97 15.43 -5.03
C GLU A 410 -21.90 13.90 -5.17
N ALA A 411 -21.63 13.19 -4.07
CA ALA A 411 -21.64 11.73 -4.06
C ALA A 411 -23.05 11.12 -4.20
N LYS A 412 -24.10 11.83 -3.75
CA LYS A 412 -25.52 11.38 -3.81
C LYS A 412 -26.20 11.68 -5.15
N MET A 413 -25.70 12.61 -5.94
CA MET A 413 -26.38 13.18 -7.12
C MET A 413 -26.23 12.39 -8.43
N ASN A 414 -25.63 11.21 -8.41
CA ASN A 414 -25.48 10.42 -9.63
C ASN A 414 -26.75 9.62 -9.93
N LYS A 415 -27.44 10.01 -11.01
CA LYS A 415 -28.52 9.20 -11.63
C LYS A 415 -27.99 7.79 -11.90
N PRO A 416 -28.81 6.72 -11.76
CA PRO A 416 -28.40 5.37 -12.09
C PRO A 416 -27.93 5.34 -13.54
N GLY A 417 -26.62 5.32 -13.73
CA GLY A 417 -26.03 5.11 -15.03
C GLY A 417 -26.23 3.65 -15.38
N THR A 418 -26.69 3.37 -16.59
CA THR A 418 -26.71 2.03 -17.18
C THR A 418 -25.27 1.59 -17.38
N SER A 419 -24.61 1.18 -16.30
CA SER A 419 -23.27 0.60 -16.34
C SER A 419 -23.44 -0.90 -16.41
N THR A 420 -23.05 -1.49 -17.53
CA THR A 420 -23.00 -2.95 -17.69
C THR A 420 -21.88 -3.50 -16.82
N SER A 421 -22.20 -4.02 -15.64
CA SER A 421 -21.25 -4.80 -14.85
C SER A 421 -21.01 -6.13 -15.54
N ALA A 422 -19.78 -6.33 -16.03
CA ALA A 422 -19.32 -7.60 -16.55
C ALA A 422 -18.70 -8.39 -15.40
N THR A 423 -19.37 -9.44 -14.93
CA THR A 423 -18.73 -10.41 -14.04
C THR A 423 -17.88 -11.35 -14.88
N HIS A 424 -16.66 -11.63 -14.40
CA HIS A 424 -15.77 -12.60 -15.02
C HIS A 424 -16.12 -13.98 -14.46
N GLN A 425 -16.56 -14.87 -15.33
CA GLN A 425 -16.66 -16.29 -14.98
C GLN A 425 -15.42 -16.98 -15.52
N ASP A 426 -14.60 -17.50 -14.61
CA ASP A 426 -13.38 -18.24 -14.94
C ASP A 426 -13.73 -19.62 -15.50
N LEU A 427 -13.00 -20.08 -16.52
CA LEU A 427 -13.21 -21.40 -17.14
C LEU A 427 -12.29 -22.50 -16.59
N ASP A 428 -11.54 -22.22 -15.53
CA ASP A 428 -10.57 -23.11 -14.86
C ASP A 428 -11.14 -24.52 -14.62
N GLN A 429 -12.31 -24.63 -13.98
CA GLN A 429 -12.94 -25.93 -13.69
C GLN A 429 -13.25 -26.76 -14.96
N ILE A 430 -13.64 -26.10 -16.06
CA ILE A 430 -13.95 -26.78 -17.32
C ILE A 430 -12.66 -27.25 -17.99
N LEU A 431 -11.61 -26.42 -17.95
CA LEU A 431 -10.30 -26.74 -18.51
C LEU A 431 -9.65 -27.91 -17.76
N TRP A 432 -9.71 -27.94 -16.43
CA TRP A 432 -9.23 -29.07 -15.62
C TRP A 432 -9.97 -30.37 -15.92
N PHE A 433 -11.30 -30.31 -16.03
CA PHE A 433 -12.09 -31.49 -16.41
C PHE A 433 -11.69 -32.01 -17.78
N LEU A 434 -11.51 -31.11 -18.76
CA LEU A 434 -11.10 -31.48 -20.11
C LEU A 434 -9.68 -32.06 -20.14
N ALA A 435 -8.74 -31.46 -19.40
CA ALA A 435 -7.37 -31.98 -19.24
C ALA A 435 -7.35 -33.37 -18.62
N PHE A 436 -8.19 -33.62 -17.61
CA PHE A 436 -8.33 -34.93 -16.98
C PHE A 436 -8.85 -36.00 -17.97
N VAL A 437 -9.89 -35.68 -18.75
CA VAL A 437 -10.43 -36.60 -19.77
C VAL A 437 -9.38 -36.94 -20.83
N VAL A 438 -8.60 -35.95 -21.27
CA VAL A 438 -7.56 -36.15 -22.28
C VAL A 438 -6.41 -37.00 -21.74
N LEU A 439 -5.99 -36.78 -20.49
CA LEU A 439 -5.00 -37.62 -19.81
C LEU A 439 -5.48 -39.08 -19.67
N LEU A 440 -6.75 -39.29 -19.33
CA LEU A 440 -7.32 -40.64 -19.28
C LEU A 440 -7.28 -41.33 -20.65
N MET A 441 -7.70 -40.63 -21.71
CA MET A 441 -7.66 -41.19 -23.07
C MET A 441 -6.22 -41.49 -23.51
N GLU A 442 -5.27 -40.60 -23.21
CA GLU A 442 -3.85 -40.81 -23.51
C GLU A 442 -3.34 -42.07 -22.80
N ARG A 443 -3.66 -42.20 -21.50
CA ARG A 443 -3.23 -43.32 -20.68
C ARG A 443 -3.76 -44.66 -21.22
N ILE A 444 -5.04 -44.73 -21.54
CA ILE A 444 -5.71 -45.93 -22.08
C ILE A 444 -5.09 -46.34 -23.43
N LEU A 445 -4.89 -45.37 -24.33
CA LEU A 445 -4.28 -45.63 -25.64
C LEU A 445 -2.82 -46.07 -25.53
N SER A 446 -2.07 -45.52 -24.57
CA SER A 446 -0.68 -45.91 -24.33
C SER A 446 -0.57 -47.37 -23.85
N PHE A 447 -1.48 -47.81 -22.99
CA PHE A 447 -1.48 -49.17 -22.45
C PHE A 447 -1.91 -50.22 -23.48
N SER A 448 -2.94 -49.91 -24.29
CA SER A 448 -3.43 -50.80 -25.35
C SER A 448 -2.33 -51.15 -26.38
N LYS A 449 -1.42 -50.21 -26.67
CA LYS A 449 -0.31 -50.45 -27.62
C LYS A 449 0.86 -51.24 -27.07
N LYS A 450 1.10 -51.20 -25.76
CA LYS A 450 2.22 -51.96 -25.15
C LYS A 450 2.02 -53.46 -25.31
N THR A 451 0.77 -53.92 -25.41
CA THR A 451 0.39 -55.32 -25.63
C THR A 451 0.64 -55.85 -27.05
N GLU A 452 0.70 -55.00 -28.09
CA GLU A 452 1.01 -55.46 -29.45
C GLU A 452 2.50 -55.75 -29.65
N HIS A 453 3.39 -55.05 -28.95
CA HIS A 453 4.84 -55.23 -29.09
C HIS A 453 5.42 -56.47 -28.37
N VAL A 454 4.62 -57.15 -27.53
CA VAL A 454 5.07 -58.32 -26.73
C VAL A 454 4.61 -59.66 -27.32
N LYS A 455 3.74 -59.66 -28.33
CA LYS A 455 3.41 -60.88 -29.10
C LYS A 455 4.27 -60.95 -30.35
N ASN A 456 5.46 -61.53 -30.25
CA ASN A 456 6.15 -62.29 -31.30
C ASN A 456 7.38 -63.00 -30.74
#